data_AF-B2J6Y2-F1
#
_entry.id   AF-B2J6Y2-F1
#
_cell.length_a   1.000
_cell.length_b   1.000
_cell.length_c   1.000
_cell.angle_alpha   90.00
_cell.angle_beta   90.00
_cell.angle_gamma   90.00
#
_symmetry.space_group_name_H-M   'P 1'
#
loop_
_entity.id
_entity.type
_entity.pdbx_description
1 polymer ?
#
loop_
_entity_poly.entity_id
_entity_poly.type
_entity_poly.pdbx_seq_one_letter_code
_entity_poly.pdbx_strand_id
1 'polypeptide(L)'
;MNKVKQWSRFPTAGEIVLCDRSWYNRAGVERVMGFCTEAEYQEFIQSCPEFERMLVRSGIVLIKYCFSVSDEEQEERFLSRSHDPARRWKLSPMDLESRDRWVEYSKAKDTMFAYTNIPEAPWFTIEADDKRRARLNCIHHLLSKVPYEDMTPPPLELPSRPVAEDYVRAPRNEQFFVPQVY
;
A
#
# COMPACT_ATOMS: atom_id res chain seq x y z
N MET A 1 19.51 -10.85 12.66
CA MET A 1 19.34 -9.70 11.74
C MET A 1 19.18 -10.23 10.32
N ASN A 2 17.94 -10.47 9.87
CA ASN A 2 17.66 -11.07 8.55
C ASN A 2 17.66 -9.99 7.47
N LYS A 3 18.82 -9.72 6.85
CA LYS A 3 19.00 -8.62 5.87
C LYS A 3 18.43 -8.85 4.45
N VAL A 4 17.66 -9.92 4.18
CA VAL A 4 17.33 -10.32 2.77
C VAL A 4 15.83 -10.58 2.49
N LYS A 5 14.89 -10.16 3.35
CA LYS A 5 13.47 -10.56 3.17
C LYS A 5 12.68 -9.86 2.04
N GLN A 6 13.17 -8.75 1.48
CA GLN A 6 12.41 -7.98 0.49
C GLN A 6 12.71 -8.39 -0.97
N TRP A 7 13.89 -8.95 -1.23
CA TRP A 7 14.34 -9.31 -2.58
C TRP A 7 13.63 -10.54 -3.17
N SER A 8 12.90 -11.31 -2.35
CA SER A 8 12.17 -12.51 -2.76
C SER A 8 10.74 -12.24 -3.26
N ARG A 9 10.40 -10.98 -3.55
CA ARG A 9 9.02 -10.56 -3.88
C ARG A 9 8.93 -9.72 -5.15
N PHE A 10 9.80 -9.93 -6.13
CA PHE A 10 9.60 -9.28 -7.44
C PHE A 10 8.43 -9.92 -8.18
N PRO A 11 7.61 -9.11 -8.86
CA PRO A 11 6.52 -9.65 -9.67
C PRO A 11 7.08 -10.48 -10.82
N THR A 12 6.41 -11.58 -11.12
CA THR A 12 6.52 -12.25 -12.41
C THR A 12 5.53 -11.62 -13.41
N ALA A 13 5.57 -12.04 -14.67
CA ALA A 13 4.70 -11.47 -15.71
C ALA A 13 3.21 -11.65 -15.35
N GLY A 14 2.47 -10.54 -15.32
CA GLY A 14 1.05 -10.51 -14.95
C GLY A 14 0.77 -10.33 -13.46
N GLU A 15 1.80 -10.28 -12.61
CA GLU A 15 1.62 -10.05 -11.17
C GLU A 15 1.72 -8.56 -10.80
N ILE A 16 0.92 -8.16 -9.82
CA ILE A 16 1.04 -6.86 -9.14
C ILE A 16 1.50 -7.13 -7.71
N VAL A 17 2.65 -6.57 -7.34
CA VAL A 17 3.16 -6.65 -5.96
C VAL A 17 3.06 -5.28 -5.30
N LEU A 18 2.37 -5.23 -4.17
CA LEU A 18 2.27 -4.04 -3.33
C LEU A 18 3.22 -4.15 -2.14
N CYS A 19 4.15 -3.20 -2.06
CA CYS A 19 5.12 -3.10 -0.99
C CYS A 19 4.59 -2.14 0.11
N ASP A 20 3.96 -2.68 1.15
CA ASP A 20 3.69 -1.93 2.39
C ASP A 20 5.02 -1.71 3.14
N ARG A 21 5.61 -0.53 2.89
CA ARG A 21 7.05 -0.25 3.02
C ARG A 21 7.90 -1.07 2.03
N SER A 22 9.16 -0.69 1.87
CA SER A 22 10.04 -1.25 0.84
C SER A 22 11.52 -1.17 1.26
N TRP A 23 12.44 -1.28 0.31
CA TRP A 23 13.89 -1.14 0.54
C TRP A 23 14.25 0.26 1.07
N TYR A 24 13.35 1.23 0.90
CA TYR A 24 13.44 2.57 1.46
C TYR A 24 13.36 2.64 2.99
N ASN A 25 13.10 1.54 3.70
CA ASN A 25 13.32 1.49 5.16
C ASN A 25 14.73 1.95 5.54
N ARG A 26 15.74 1.66 4.69
CA ARG A 26 17.11 2.10 4.92
C ARG A 26 17.28 3.62 4.87
N ALA A 27 16.60 4.29 3.95
CA ALA A 27 16.64 5.74 3.84
C ALA A 27 15.73 6.48 4.85
N GLY A 28 14.79 5.77 5.49
CA GLY A 28 13.88 6.33 6.49
C GLY A 28 14.21 5.86 7.90
N VAL A 29 13.47 4.86 8.37
CA VAL A 29 13.52 4.39 9.76
C VAL A 29 14.91 3.90 10.18
N GLU A 30 15.63 3.14 9.35
CA GLU A 30 16.96 2.64 9.74
C GLU A 30 17.96 3.80 9.91
N ARG A 31 17.88 4.82 9.04
CA ARG A 31 18.70 6.02 9.14
C ARG A 31 18.38 6.82 10.41
N VAL A 32 17.11 7.14 10.63
CA VAL A 32 16.69 8.02 11.74
C VAL A 32 16.85 7.34 13.10
N MET A 33 16.62 6.03 13.17
CA MET A 33 16.71 5.26 14.42
C MET A 33 18.09 4.63 14.65
N GLY A 34 19.04 4.78 13.71
CA GLY A 34 20.39 4.24 13.84
C GLY A 34 20.48 2.71 13.71
N PHE A 35 19.58 2.09 12.95
CA PHE A 35 19.62 0.65 12.66
C PHE A 35 20.54 0.28 11.50
N CYS A 36 21.05 1.27 10.77
CA CYS A 36 22.12 1.10 9.80
C CYS A 36 23.28 2.05 10.12
N THR A 37 24.49 1.64 9.74
CA THR A 37 25.67 2.51 9.79
C THR A 37 25.60 3.59 8.72
N GLU A 38 26.38 4.66 8.88
CA GLU A 38 26.51 5.71 7.85
C GLU A 38 26.96 5.12 6.50
N ALA A 39 27.93 4.20 6.53
CA ALA A 39 28.43 3.55 5.32
C ALA A 39 27.33 2.76 4.59
N GLU A 40 26.50 2.00 5.32
CA GLU A 40 25.38 1.26 4.73
C GLU A 40 24.29 2.17 4.16
N TYR A 41 24.05 3.32 4.80
CA TYR A 41 23.10 4.32 4.32
C TYR A 41 23.58 5.00 3.03
N GLN A 42 24.85 5.42 3.00
CA GLN A 42 25.44 6.05 1.82
C GLN A 42 25.49 5.10 0.63
N GLU A 43 25.92 3.85 0.86
CA GLU A 43 25.90 2.80 -0.16
C GLU A 43 24.48 2.60 -0.71
N PHE A 44 23.48 2.52 0.17
CA PHE A 44 22.09 2.36 -0.26
C PHE A 44 21.60 3.52 -1.13
N ILE A 45 21.83 4.76 -0.71
CA ILE A 45 21.36 5.94 -1.43
C ILE A 45 22.01 6.07 -2.81
N GLN A 46 23.28 5.67 -2.95
CA GLN A 46 24.00 5.68 -4.22
C GLN A 46 23.57 4.54 -5.14
N SER A 47 23.37 3.33 -4.59
CA SER A 47 23.06 2.13 -5.38
C SER A 47 21.57 1.97 -5.70
N CYS A 48 20.66 2.57 -4.92
CA CYS A 48 19.22 2.44 -5.10
C CYS A 48 18.74 2.91 -6.50
N PRO A 49 19.13 4.08 -7.03
CA PRO A 49 18.72 4.51 -8.37
C PRO A 49 19.15 3.53 -9.47
N GLU A 50 20.36 2.98 -9.40
CA GLU A 50 20.85 2.01 -10.40
C GLU A 50 20.04 0.71 -10.36
N PHE A 51 19.71 0.26 -9.15
CA PHE A 51 18.84 -0.89 -8.95
C PHE A 51 17.44 -0.65 -9.55
N GLU A 52 16.85 0.52 -9.34
CA GLU A 52 15.55 0.87 -9.92
C GLU A 52 15.59 0.94 -11.44
N ARG A 53 16.64 1.52 -12.03
CA ARG A 53 16.85 1.49 -13.48
C ARG A 53 16.96 0.08 -14.01
N MET A 54 17.61 -0.84 -13.27
CA MET A 54 17.66 -2.24 -13.66
C MET A 54 16.27 -2.88 -13.73
N LEU A 55 15.41 -2.65 -12.73
CA LEU A 55 14.03 -3.16 -12.73
C LEU A 55 13.21 -2.61 -13.89
N VAL A 56 13.30 -1.30 -14.14
CA VAL A 56 12.56 -0.66 -15.23
C VAL A 56 13.04 -1.19 -16.58
N ARG A 57 14.36 -1.33 -16.77
CA ARG A 57 14.93 -1.94 -18.00
C ARG A 57 14.53 -3.40 -18.20
N SER A 58 14.24 -4.15 -17.13
CA SER A 58 13.72 -5.51 -17.26
C SER A 58 12.22 -5.59 -17.54
N GLY A 59 11.55 -4.44 -17.78
CA GLY A 59 10.14 -4.37 -18.12
C GLY A 59 9.19 -4.25 -16.91
N ILE A 60 9.71 -4.05 -15.69
CA ILE A 60 8.88 -3.84 -14.51
C ILE A 60 8.40 -2.39 -14.48
N VAL A 61 7.08 -2.19 -14.37
CA VAL A 61 6.51 -0.87 -14.09
C VAL A 61 6.66 -0.57 -12.60
N LEU A 62 7.68 0.22 -12.25
CA LEU A 62 7.95 0.63 -10.87
C LEU A 62 7.29 1.97 -10.56
N ILE A 63 6.36 1.97 -9.60
CA ILE A 63 5.66 3.19 -9.15
C ILE A 63 5.91 3.38 -7.66
N LYS A 64 6.43 4.56 -7.29
CA LYS A 64 6.77 4.90 -5.90
C LYS A 64 5.85 6.00 -5.38
N TYR A 65 5.18 5.73 -4.26
CA TYR A 65 4.26 6.68 -3.62
C TYR A 65 4.74 7.08 -2.23
N CYS A 66 4.79 8.39 -1.98
CA CYS A 66 4.97 8.93 -0.63
C CYS A 66 3.67 9.59 -0.17
N PHE A 67 3.04 9.01 0.85
CA PHE A 67 1.85 9.62 1.45
C PHE A 67 2.31 10.69 2.44
N SER A 68 2.10 11.95 2.06
CA SER A 68 2.42 13.11 2.90
C SER A 68 1.24 13.40 3.81
N VAL A 69 1.47 13.39 5.12
CA VAL A 69 0.48 13.76 6.13
C VAL A 69 1.04 14.99 6.83
N SER A 70 0.21 15.97 7.16
CA SER A 70 0.63 17.10 7.99
C SER A 70 0.99 16.65 9.41
N ASP A 71 1.78 17.45 10.12
CA ASP A 71 2.15 17.16 11.51
C ASP A 71 0.89 17.14 12.39
N GLU A 72 -0.02 18.08 12.15
CA GLU A 72 -1.30 18.21 12.84
C GLU A 72 -2.18 16.97 12.65
N GLU A 73 -2.39 16.52 11.41
CA GLU A 73 -3.17 15.32 11.13
C GLU A 73 -2.47 14.05 11.62
N GLN A 74 -1.13 14.01 11.61
CA GLN A 74 -0.39 12.90 12.17
C GLN A 74 -0.68 12.78 13.67
N GLU A 75 -0.56 13.87 14.44
CA GLU A 75 -0.82 13.85 15.89
C GLU A 75 -2.29 13.50 16.19
N GLU A 76 -3.25 14.06 15.44
CA GLU A 76 -4.66 13.70 15.60
C GLU A 76 -4.89 12.19 15.40
N ARG A 77 -4.22 11.58 14.40
CA ARG A 77 -4.28 10.12 14.17
C ARG A 77 -3.67 9.33 15.31
N PHE A 78 -2.57 9.78 15.90
CA PHE A 78 -1.94 9.13 17.05
C PHE A 78 -2.88 9.15 18.27
N LEU A 79 -3.43 10.31 18.60
CA LEU A 79 -4.39 10.47 19.69
C LEU A 79 -5.64 9.60 19.47
N SER A 80 -6.22 9.66 18.27
CA SER A 80 -7.39 8.85 17.89
C SER A 80 -7.15 7.35 18.04
N ARG A 81 -5.94 6.87 17.71
CA ARG A 81 -5.56 5.44 17.87
C ARG A 81 -5.33 5.06 19.33
N SER A 82 -4.78 5.96 20.14
CA SER A 82 -4.54 5.72 21.57
C SER A 82 -5.85 5.52 22.32
N HIS A 83 -6.84 6.37 22.03
CA HIS A 83 -8.16 6.35 22.67
C HIS A 83 -9.11 5.26 22.15
N ASP A 84 -8.84 4.66 20.99
CA ASP A 84 -9.68 3.62 20.39
C ASP A 84 -9.09 2.20 20.62
N PRO A 85 -9.71 1.37 21.48
CA PRO A 85 -9.24 0.01 21.74
C PRO A 85 -9.13 -0.88 20.50
N ALA A 86 -9.97 -0.67 19.47
CA ALA A 86 -9.95 -1.47 18.25
C ALA A 86 -8.78 -1.09 17.31
N ARG A 87 -8.17 0.09 17.50
CA ARG A 87 -7.06 0.59 16.69
C ARG A 87 -5.73 0.71 17.45
N ARG A 88 -5.74 0.58 18.77
CA ARG A 88 -4.55 0.73 19.64
C ARG A 88 -3.39 -0.18 19.26
N TRP A 89 -3.67 -1.39 18.77
CA TRP A 89 -2.66 -2.35 18.32
C TRP A 89 -1.76 -1.83 17.17
N LYS A 90 -2.18 -0.75 16.49
CA LYS A 90 -1.41 -0.08 15.44
C LYS A 90 -0.35 0.88 15.97
N LEU A 91 -0.28 1.09 17.29
CA LEU A 91 0.73 1.89 17.94
C LEU A 91 1.77 0.98 18.58
N SER A 92 3.03 1.24 18.27
CA SER A 92 4.19 0.60 18.88
C SER A 92 5.05 1.64 19.60
N PRO A 93 5.95 1.23 20.52
CA PRO A 93 6.91 2.15 21.12
C PRO A 93 7.76 2.90 20.08
N MET A 94 8.07 2.24 18.96
CA MET A 94 8.78 2.85 17.84
C MET A 94 8.02 4.03 17.23
N ASP A 95 6.68 3.94 17.17
CA ASP A 95 5.87 4.98 16.58
C ASP A 95 5.87 6.26 17.44
N LEU A 96 5.96 6.10 18.78
CA LEU A 96 6.10 7.23 19.71
C LEU A 96 7.44 7.94 19.53
N GLU A 97 8.54 7.19 19.46
CA GLU A 97 9.87 7.74 19.16
C GLU A 97 9.89 8.42 17.78
N SER A 98 9.15 7.87 16.81
CA SER A 98 9.12 8.45 15.47
C SER A 98 8.38 9.79 15.41
N ARG A 99 7.39 9.98 16.28
CA ARG A 99 6.69 11.26 16.43
C ARG A 99 7.64 12.35 16.92
N ASP A 100 8.42 12.06 17.95
CA ASP A 100 9.34 13.03 18.54
C ASP A 100 10.49 13.40 17.57
N ARG A 101 10.76 12.55 16.57
CA ARG A 101 11.79 12.74 15.53
C ARG A 101 11.24 13.21 14.18
N TRP A 102 10.10 13.88 14.16
CA TRP A 102 9.42 14.35 12.94
C TRP A 102 10.36 15.09 11.97
N VAL A 103 11.21 15.97 12.50
CA VAL A 103 12.14 16.78 11.70
C VAL A 103 13.23 15.92 11.07
N GLU A 104 13.77 14.95 11.80
CA GLU A 104 14.77 14.00 11.30
C GLU A 104 14.18 13.12 10.18
N TYR A 105 12.94 12.65 10.34
CA TYR A 105 12.23 11.94 9.27
C TYR A 105 12.00 12.81 8.04
N SER A 106 11.65 14.08 8.23
CA SER A 106 11.49 15.04 7.13
C SER A 106 12.79 15.23 6.35
N LYS A 107 13.92 15.45 7.05
CA LYS A 107 15.25 15.56 6.43
C LYS A 107 15.67 14.28 5.70
N ALA A 108 15.38 13.13 6.29
CA ALA A 108 15.68 11.83 5.68
C ALA A 108 14.86 11.63 4.39
N LYS A 109 13.57 12.00 4.39
CA LYS A 109 12.71 11.98 3.20
C LYS A 109 13.24 12.91 2.10
N ASP A 110 13.60 14.14 2.44
CA ASP A 110 14.10 15.11 1.47
C ASP A 110 15.40 14.63 0.81
N THR A 111 16.31 14.05 1.61
CA THR A 111 17.53 13.43 1.11
C THR A 111 17.20 12.24 0.21
N MET A 112 16.31 11.35 0.63
CA MET A 112 15.86 10.21 -0.16
C MET A 112 15.34 10.65 -1.53
N PHE A 113 14.50 11.69 -1.58
CA PHE A 113 13.98 12.23 -2.84
C PHE A 113 15.08 12.83 -3.72
N ALA A 114 16.00 13.59 -3.14
CA ALA A 114 17.09 14.22 -3.90
C ALA A 114 17.96 13.21 -4.67
N TYR A 115 18.16 12.02 -4.11
CA TYR A 115 18.98 10.99 -4.73
C TYR A 115 18.20 9.98 -5.58
N THR A 116 16.95 9.68 -5.22
CA THR A 116 16.20 8.55 -5.80
C THR A 116 15.00 8.95 -6.64
N ASN A 117 14.69 10.24 -6.77
CA ASN A 117 13.68 10.71 -7.70
C ASN A 117 14.27 10.84 -9.11
N ILE A 118 14.29 9.74 -9.85
CA ILE A 118 14.85 9.67 -11.22
C ILE A 118 13.73 9.60 -12.28
N PRO A 119 13.97 10.06 -13.52
CA PRO A 119 12.97 10.03 -14.58
C PRO A 119 12.40 8.62 -14.87
N GLU A 120 13.22 7.58 -14.74
CA GLU A 120 12.84 6.18 -14.98
C GLU A 120 11.96 5.61 -13.87
N ALA A 121 12.10 6.11 -12.64
CA ALA A 121 11.39 5.68 -11.45
C ALA A 121 11.10 6.89 -10.54
N PRO A 122 10.13 7.74 -10.90
CA PRO A 122 9.82 8.95 -10.15
C PRO A 122 9.09 8.65 -8.84
N TRP A 123 9.21 9.57 -7.89
CA TRP A 123 8.40 9.61 -6.69
C TRP A 123 7.13 10.44 -6.92
N PHE A 124 5.99 9.90 -6.50
CA PHE A 124 4.71 10.60 -6.49
C PHE A 124 4.27 10.88 -5.05
N THR A 125 4.14 12.15 -4.71
CA THR A 125 3.59 12.55 -3.41
C THR A 125 2.06 12.56 -3.46
N ILE A 126 1.43 11.92 -2.49
CA ILE A 126 -0.01 11.93 -2.29
C ILE A 126 -0.32 12.71 -1.01
N GLU A 127 -1.07 13.80 -1.13
CA GLU A 127 -1.64 14.51 0.02
C GLU A 127 -2.62 13.59 0.75
N ALA A 128 -2.26 13.22 1.98
CA ALA A 128 -2.85 12.10 2.69
C ALA A 128 -3.61 12.48 3.97
N ASP A 129 -3.91 13.77 4.14
CA ASP A 129 -4.69 14.27 5.27
C ASP A 129 -6.13 13.75 5.21
N ASP A 130 -6.81 13.91 4.07
CA ASP A 130 -8.06 13.20 3.79
C ASP A 130 -7.78 11.80 3.23
N LYS A 131 -7.97 10.77 4.07
CA LYS A 131 -7.76 9.36 3.70
C LYS A 131 -8.60 8.91 2.50
N ARG A 132 -9.83 9.41 2.35
CA ARG A 132 -10.72 8.98 1.25
C ARG A 132 -10.21 9.56 -0.06
N ARG A 133 -9.89 10.86 -0.07
CA ARG A 133 -9.32 11.52 -1.25
C ARG A 133 -7.97 10.93 -1.64
N ALA A 134 -7.09 10.69 -0.65
CA ALA A 134 -5.77 10.09 -0.89
C ALA A 134 -5.87 8.71 -1.57
N ARG A 135 -6.80 7.86 -1.11
CA ARG A 135 -7.04 6.53 -1.72
C ARG A 135 -7.54 6.65 -3.15
N LEU A 136 -8.54 7.51 -3.39
CA LEU A 136 -9.12 7.70 -4.72
C LEU A 136 -8.09 8.26 -5.70
N ASN A 137 -7.33 9.28 -5.29
CA ASN A 137 -6.27 9.87 -6.11
C ASN A 137 -5.14 8.87 -6.41
N CYS A 138 -4.73 8.08 -5.41
CA CYS A 138 -3.71 7.05 -5.60
C CYS A 138 -4.16 6.00 -6.61
N ILE A 139 -5.39 5.47 -6.48
CA ILE A 139 -5.95 4.48 -7.40
C ILE A 139 -6.10 5.08 -8.80
N HIS A 140 -6.66 6.29 -8.92
CA HIS A 140 -6.80 6.98 -10.19
C HIS A 140 -5.45 7.19 -10.89
N HIS A 141 -4.43 7.65 -10.15
CA HIS A 141 -3.09 7.82 -10.69
C HIS A 141 -2.45 6.49 -11.08
N LEU A 142 -2.63 5.42 -10.28
CA LEU A 142 -2.10 4.10 -10.61
C LEU A 142 -2.68 3.60 -11.95
N LEU A 143 -4.00 3.73 -12.12
CA LEU A 143 -4.69 3.37 -13.37
C LEU A 143 -4.21 4.19 -14.56
N SER A 144 -3.77 5.44 -14.38
CA SER A 144 -3.22 6.24 -15.47
C SER A 144 -1.78 5.89 -15.84
N LYS A 145 -1.08 5.08 -15.03
CA LYS A 145 0.30 4.63 -15.30
C LYS A 145 0.39 3.28 -15.98
N VAL A 146 -0.67 2.49 -15.96
CA VAL A 146 -0.68 1.14 -16.53
C VAL A 146 -1.71 1.12 -17.65
N PRO A 147 -1.34 0.77 -18.89
CA PRO A 147 -2.31 0.55 -19.95
C PRO A 147 -3.23 -0.62 -19.57
N TYR A 148 -4.55 -0.40 -19.66
CA TYR A 148 -5.56 -1.43 -19.44
C TYR A 148 -6.71 -1.24 -20.41
N GLU A 149 -7.44 -2.33 -20.64
CA GLU A 149 -8.68 -2.35 -21.42
C GLU A 149 -9.85 -2.67 -20.48
N ASP A 150 -11.03 -2.16 -20.81
CA ASP A 150 -12.24 -2.53 -20.08
C ASP A 150 -12.65 -3.96 -20.45
N MET A 151 -12.50 -4.87 -19.49
CA MET A 151 -12.84 -6.28 -19.62
C MET A 151 -14.26 -6.58 -19.10
N THR A 152 -15.07 -5.56 -18.80
CA THR A 152 -16.44 -5.75 -18.32
C THR A 152 -17.26 -6.46 -19.40
N PRO A 153 -17.77 -7.68 -19.13
CA PRO A 153 -18.60 -8.36 -20.11
C PRO A 153 -19.89 -7.59 -20.34
N PRO A 154 -20.47 -7.64 -21.55
CA PRO A 154 -21.75 -7.01 -21.81
C PRO A 154 -22.82 -7.57 -20.86
N PRO A 155 -23.83 -6.77 -20.47
CA PRO A 155 -24.91 -7.25 -19.63
C PRO A 155 -25.59 -8.44 -20.31
N LEU A 156 -25.71 -9.55 -19.58
CA LEU A 156 -26.45 -10.71 -20.05
C LEU A 156 -27.94 -10.44 -19.87
N GLU A 157 -28.72 -10.58 -20.94
CA GLU A 157 -30.17 -10.64 -20.83
C GLU A 157 -30.56 -11.96 -20.16
N LEU A 158 -31.16 -11.87 -18.98
CA LEU A 158 -31.73 -13.02 -18.31
C LEU A 158 -33.11 -13.28 -18.91
N PRO A 159 -33.32 -14.42 -19.62
CA PRO A 159 -34.64 -14.77 -20.07
C PRO A 159 -35.56 -14.98 -18.86
N SER A 160 -36.87 -14.77 -19.06
CA SER A 160 -37.86 -15.16 -18.07
C SER A 160 -37.64 -16.62 -17.69
N ARG A 161 -37.69 -16.92 -16.39
CA ARG A 161 -37.59 -18.31 -15.92
C ARG A 161 -38.66 -19.15 -16.63
N PRO A 162 -38.32 -20.33 -17.16
CA PRO A 162 -39.33 -21.24 -17.66
C PRO A 162 -40.32 -21.55 -16.54
N VAL A 163 -41.61 -21.58 -16.87
CA VAL A 163 -42.65 -22.00 -15.92
C VAL A 163 -42.40 -23.49 -15.62
N ALA A 164 -42.25 -23.83 -14.35
CA ALA A 164 -42.13 -25.22 -13.95
C ALA A 164 -43.53 -25.85 -14.02
N GLU A 165 -43.79 -26.61 -15.09
CA GLU A 165 -45.11 -27.24 -15.29
C GLU A 165 -45.31 -28.45 -14.35
N ASP A 166 -44.25 -29.23 -14.10
CA ASP A 166 -44.36 -30.54 -13.44
C ASP A 166 -43.60 -30.67 -12.11
N TYR A 167 -42.96 -29.61 -11.63
CA TYR A 167 -42.18 -29.65 -10.40
C TYR A 167 -42.87 -28.94 -9.25
N VAL A 168 -43.35 -29.71 -8.28
CA VAL A 168 -43.81 -29.22 -6.98
C VAL A 168 -42.68 -29.40 -5.97
N ARG A 169 -42.18 -28.28 -5.43
CA ARG A 169 -41.16 -28.33 -4.38
C ARG A 169 -41.72 -29.03 -3.14
N ALA A 170 -40.90 -29.88 -2.52
CA ALA A 170 -41.27 -30.55 -1.27
C ALA A 170 -41.77 -29.54 -0.21
N PRO A 171 -42.83 -29.88 0.54
CA PRO A 171 -43.43 -29.00 1.53
C PRO A 171 -42.39 -28.44 2.50
N ARG A 172 -42.50 -27.15 2.83
CA ARG A 172 -41.53 -26.47 3.70
C ARG A 172 -41.47 -27.11 5.09
N ASN A 173 -42.57 -27.66 5.59
CA ASN A 173 -42.65 -28.32 6.89
C ASN A 173 -41.89 -29.65 6.98
N GLU A 174 -41.43 -30.22 5.87
CA GLU A 174 -40.58 -31.42 5.86
C GLU A 174 -39.08 -31.07 5.94
N GLN A 175 -38.73 -29.78 5.89
CA GLN A 175 -37.35 -29.30 5.97
C GLN A 175 -37.02 -28.87 7.40
N PHE A 176 -35.88 -29.33 7.91
CA PHE A 176 -35.33 -28.83 9.17
C PHE A 176 -34.60 -27.51 8.93
N PHE A 177 -35.21 -26.40 9.33
CA PHE A 177 -34.58 -25.09 9.25
C PHE A 177 -33.74 -24.83 10.49
N VAL A 178 -32.58 -24.21 10.28
CA VAL A 178 -31.82 -23.61 11.37
C VAL A 178 -32.68 -22.52 12.02
N PRO A 179 -32.82 -22.49 13.36
CA PRO A 179 -33.56 -21.43 14.04
C PRO A 179 -33.02 -20.04 13.67
N GLN A 180 -33.92 -19.12 13.30
CA GLN A 180 -33.53 -17.72 13.12
C GLN A 180 -33.35 -17.08 14.50
N VAL A 181 -32.12 -16.68 14.81
CA VAL A 181 -31.74 -16.05 16.08
C VAL A 181 -31.58 -14.52 15.92
N TYR A 182 -31.61 -14.01 14.68
CA TYR A 182 -31.50 -12.60 14.34
C TYR A 182 -32.59 -12.20 13.34
#